data_AF-A0A928F6C3-F1
#
_entry.id   AF-A0A928F6C3-F1
#
_cell.length_a   1.000
_cell.length_b   1.000
_cell.length_c   1.000
_cell.angle_alpha   90.00
_cell.angle_beta   90.00
_cell.angle_gamma   90.00
#
_symmetry.space_group_name_H-M   'P 1'
#
loop_
_entity.id
_entity.type
_entity.pdbx_description
1 polymer ?
#
loop_
_entity_poly.entity_id
_entity_poly.type
_entity_poly.pdbx_seq_one_letter_code
_entity_poly.pdbx_strand_id
1 'polypeptide(L)'
;MKRKLICLLLLCTMLLTAASVTACSKPTPEDGTMTRMTVDINPSVEFMVDDQNKVISVTALNDDGSILIVGESFIGKTPEEAVELMVTLASDTGYLVQGNVEAEENTVKISVSGDTKYAENLKKAVSEKAESVMESLNIAGNVQQVQALAADALRQLALSTSLYTAEEIRAMDEKQLYQVIAEERVETALLLTEEMREAYYSAKEYEISFAESEQVAKIIEDMGGLYALTHTAYTTALDLYSTAIEELDTRRYDLLISPESAYQQSLTALREAKVELLKQKSYTASLDINGTEYASATVTLQASEESYNQALAAYEALGTQINTTLETLITNLKSAKTALTELESTLFDANIKQKLQEQATQIENNLNTAKNSFFAAFESAHAEDITAIEQSLLAKKQQLKSEIKPEQ
;
A
#
# COMPACT_ATOMS: atom_id res chain seq x y z
N MET A 1 1.76 18.63 -23.54
CA MET A 1 3.12 18.82 -24.12
C MET A 1 4.08 17.83 -23.46
N LYS A 2 4.79 17.04 -24.28
CA LYS A 2 5.74 15.99 -23.88
C LYS A 2 6.85 16.53 -22.96
N ARG A 3 7.01 15.98 -21.76
CA ARG A 3 8.20 16.17 -20.88
C ARG A 3 8.83 14.78 -20.67
N LYS A 4 9.60 14.28 -21.65
CA LYS A 4 11.08 14.27 -21.68
C LYS A 4 11.73 13.83 -20.36
N LEU A 5 12.06 12.54 -20.31
CA LEU A 5 13.11 11.92 -19.50
C LEU A 5 14.38 12.78 -19.48
N ILE A 6 15.00 12.90 -18.31
CA ILE A 6 16.40 13.27 -18.16
C ILE A 6 17.12 12.05 -17.57
N CYS A 7 17.77 11.30 -18.46
CA CYS A 7 18.79 10.31 -18.12
C CYS A 7 20.06 11.04 -17.65
N LEU A 8 20.59 10.68 -16.48
CA LEU A 8 21.94 11.06 -16.07
C LEU A 8 22.91 9.92 -16.43
N LEU A 9 23.64 10.13 -17.52
CA LEU A 9 24.75 9.29 -18.00
C LEU A 9 26.03 9.65 -17.24
N LEU A 10 26.56 8.73 -16.43
CA LEU A 10 27.94 8.78 -15.94
C LEU A 10 28.77 7.75 -16.69
N LEU A 11 29.59 8.24 -17.63
CA LEU A 11 30.62 7.48 -18.33
C LEU A 11 31.74 7.08 -17.36
N CYS A 12 32.00 5.77 -17.25
CA CYS A 12 33.31 5.25 -16.89
C CYS A 12 33.68 4.14 -17.85
N THR A 13 34.62 4.43 -18.74
CA THR A 13 35.25 3.50 -19.68
C THR A 13 36.19 2.55 -18.94
N MET A 14 35.95 1.23 -19.03
CA MET A 14 37.00 0.22 -18.92
C MET A 14 36.81 -0.86 -19.99
N LEU A 15 37.95 -1.26 -20.56
CA LEU A 15 38.10 -2.08 -21.76
C LEU A 15 37.53 -3.50 -21.60
N LEU A 16 36.80 -3.95 -22.63
CA LEU A 16 36.46 -5.35 -22.85
C LEU A 16 37.70 -6.14 -23.30
N THR A 17 38.06 -7.17 -22.55
CA THR A 17 38.60 -8.42 -23.11
C THR A 17 37.48 -9.43 -23.18
N ALA A 18 37.13 -9.83 -24.41
CA ALA A 18 36.10 -10.81 -24.70
C ALA A 18 36.49 -12.20 -24.20
N ALA A 19 35.73 -12.73 -23.25
CA ALA A 19 35.61 -14.17 -23.01
C ALA A 19 34.11 -14.49 -23.00
N SER A 20 33.66 -15.13 -24.07
CA SER A 20 32.28 -15.58 -24.26
C SER A 20 31.97 -16.70 -23.27
N VAL A 21 31.44 -16.35 -22.10
CA VAL A 21 30.75 -17.31 -21.23
C VAL A 21 29.32 -17.37 -21.72
N THR A 22 28.89 -18.52 -22.22
CA THR A 22 27.48 -18.81 -22.48
C THR A 22 26.73 -18.81 -21.16
N ALA A 23 26.29 -17.63 -20.74
CA ALA A 23 25.35 -17.46 -19.65
C ALA A 23 24.01 -18.04 -20.10
N CYS A 24 23.41 -18.90 -19.28
CA CYS A 24 21.97 -19.14 -19.33
C CYS A 24 21.30 -17.76 -19.35
N SER A 25 20.73 -17.36 -20.47
CA SER A 25 20.02 -16.09 -20.59
C SER A 25 18.84 -16.14 -19.63
N LYS A 26 18.95 -15.42 -18.50
CA LYS A 26 17.79 -15.17 -17.65
C LYS A 26 16.70 -14.57 -18.53
N PRO A 27 15.45 -15.06 -18.45
CA PRO A 27 14.36 -14.56 -19.26
C PRO A 27 14.20 -13.06 -18.99
N THR A 28 14.30 -12.26 -20.03
CA THR A 28 14.01 -10.82 -19.99
C THR A 28 12.51 -10.60 -20.11
N PRO A 29 11.93 -9.68 -19.33
CA PRO A 29 10.53 -9.29 -19.49
C PRO A 29 10.28 -8.77 -20.91
N GLU A 30 9.04 -8.90 -21.38
CA GLU A 30 8.60 -8.16 -22.57
C GLU A 30 8.48 -6.67 -22.23
N ASP A 31 8.61 -5.81 -23.24
CA ASP A 31 8.50 -4.35 -23.07
C ASP A 31 7.11 -3.97 -22.52
N GLY A 32 7.10 -3.11 -21.49
CA GLY A 32 5.91 -2.69 -20.77
C GLY A 32 5.27 -3.75 -19.87
N THR A 33 5.95 -4.87 -19.58
CA THR A 33 5.51 -5.84 -18.57
C THR A 33 5.62 -5.24 -17.17
N MET A 34 4.51 -5.24 -16.43
CA MET A 34 4.47 -4.96 -15.00
C MET A 34 4.17 -6.25 -14.25
N THR A 35 4.95 -6.53 -13.21
CA THR A 35 4.78 -7.72 -12.38
C THR A 35 4.58 -7.33 -10.93
N ARG A 36 3.48 -7.78 -10.36
CA ARG A 36 3.20 -7.74 -8.93
C ARG A 36 3.76 -9.00 -8.27
N MET A 37 4.67 -8.82 -7.34
CA MET A 37 5.21 -9.88 -6.49
C MET A 37 4.78 -9.65 -5.04
N THR A 38 4.43 -10.70 -4.32
CA THR A 38 4.20 -10.62 -2.87
C THR A 38 5.08 -11.61 -2.13
N VAL A 39 5.59 -11.17 -0.97
CA VAL A 39 6.32 -12.00 -0.02
C VAL A 39 5.57 -11.91 1.31
N ASP A 40 5.04 -13.04 1.77
CA ASP A 40 4.27 -13.18 3.01
C ASP A 40 5.01 -14.16 3.93
N ILE A 41 5.62 -13.58 4.95
CA ILE A 41 6.31 -14.23 6.07
C ILE A 41 5.47 -14.04 7.36
N ASN A 42 4.34 -13.32 7.26
CA ASN A 42 3.68 -12.62 8.37
C ASN A 42 4.69 -11.78 9.17
N PRO A 43 5.50 -10.97 8.45
CA PRO A 43 5.06 -9.78 7.69
C PRO A 43 4.71 -10.01 6.20
N SER A 44 3.84 -9.19 5.62
CA SER A 44 3.42 -9.28 4.21
C SER A 44 3.74 -8.01 3.43
N VAL A 45 4.44 -8.14 2.28
CA VAL A 45 4.90 -7.02 1.45
C VAL A 45 4.66 -7.30 -0.03
N GLU A 46 4.26 -6.26 -0.75
CA GLU A 46 4.06 -6.21 -2.19
C GLU A 46 5.19 -5.42 -2.87
N PHE A 47 5.60 -5.91 -4.03
CA PHE A 47 6.57 -5.26 -4.92
C PHE A 47 5.97 -5.12 -6.31
N MET A 48 6.11 -3.94 -6.89
CA MET A 48 5.87 -3.71 -8.32
C MET A 48 7.20 -3.74 -9.04
N VAL A 49 7.29 -4.58 -10.06
CA VAL A 49 8.51 -4.84 -10.84
C VAL A 49 8.25 -4.46 -12.29
N ASP A 50 9.14 -3.66 -12.86
CA ASP A 50 9.06 -3.18 -14.24
C ASP A 50 9.65 -4.18 -15.27
N ASP A 51 9.61 -3.77 -16.53
CA ASP A 51 10.14 -4.51 -17.67
C ASP A 51 11.69 -4.57 -17.72
N GLN A 52 12.37 -3.86 -16.81
CA GLN A 52 13.82 -3.93 -16.60
C GLN A 52 14.18 -4.91 -15.48
N ASN A 53 13.20 -5.67 -14.98
CA ASN A 53 13.35 -6.57 -13.84
C ASN A 53 13.82 -5.82 -12.58
N LYS A 54 13.32 -4.59 -12.38
CA LYS A 54 13.63 -3.73 -11.25
C LYS A 54 12.38 -3.42 -10.43
N VAL A 55 12.54 -3.43 -9.11
CA VAL A 55 11.51 -2.96 -8.19
C VAL A 55 11.34 -1.45 -8.37
N ILE A 56 10.12 -1.01 -8.70
CA ILE A 56 9.73 0.40 -8.86
C ILE A 56 8.84 0.91 -7.74
N SER A 57 8.20 0.01 -6.99
CA SER A 57 7.47 0.33 -5.76
C SER A 57 7.50 -0.85 -4.78
N VAL A 58 7.48 -0.52 -3.49
CA VAL A 58 7.33 -1.45 -2.37
C VAL A 58 6.19 -0.96 -1.48
N THR A 59 5.32 -1.86 -1.05
CA THR A 59 4.15 -1.52 -0.24
C THR A 59 3.91 -2.61 0.79
N ALA A 60 3.75 -2.23 2.06
CA ALA A 60 3.38 -3.17 3.10
C ALA A 60 1.91 -3.59 2.94
N LEU A 61 1.61 -4.87 3.00
CA LEU A 61 0.24 -5.40 2.96
C LEU A 61 -0.36 -5.61 4.36
N ASN A 62 0.45 -5.44 5.41
CA ASN A 62 0.00 -5.42 6.79
C ASN A 62 0.93 -4.54 7.66
N ASP A 63 0.54 -4.31 8.91
CA ASP A 63 1.30 -3.51 9.88
C ASP A 63 2.74 -4.01 10.07
N ASP A 64 2.90 -5.32 10.24
CA ASP A 64 4.20 -5.98 10.38
C ASP A 64 5.09 -5.72 9.14
N GLY A 65 4.50 -5.71 7.93
CA GLY A 65 5.19 -5.39 6.68
C GLY A 65 5.75 -3.98 6.69
N SER A 66 5.03 -3.02 7.29
CA SER A 66 5.45 -1.61 7.39
C SER A 66 6.69 -1.48 8.27
N ILE A 67 6.72 -2.18 9.40
CA ILE A 67 7.90 -2.27 10.28
C ILE A 67 9.08 -2.90 9.54
N LEU A 68 8.83 -3.91 8.71
CA LEU A 68 9.90 -4.61 8.01
C LEU A 68 10.55 -3.75 6.92
N ILE A 69 9.76 -2.97 6.16
CA ILE A 69 10.28 -2.21 5.01
C ILE A 69 10.75 -0.81 5.33
N VAL A 70 10.34 -0.23 6.47
CA VAL A 70 10.72 1.13 6.82
C VAL A 70 12.25 1.29 6.90
N GLY A 71 12.75 2.40 6.33
CA GLY A 71 14.17 2.74 6.26
C GLY A 71 15.00 1.90 5.29
N GLU A 72 14.40 1.00 4.52
CA GLU A 72 15.10 0.10 3.62
C GLU A 72 15.01 0.56 2.17
N SER A 73 16.09 0.33 1.42
CA SER A 73 16.15 0.68 0.00
C SER A 73 15.78 -0.54 -0.84
N PHE A 74 14.50 -0.68 -1.21
CA PHE A 74 14.05 -1.72 -2.14
C PHE A 74 14.05 -1.28 -3.61
N ILE A 75 13.82 0.00 -3.86
CA ILE A 75 13.70 0.55 -5.22
C ILE A 75 15.01 0.35 -5.99
N GLY A 76 14.90 -0.13 -7.23
CA GLY A 76 16.03 -0.42 -8.12
C GLY A 76 16.73 -1.77 -7.88
N LYS A 77 16.33 -2.53 -6.85
CA LYS A 77 16.77 -3.92 -6.65
C LYS A 77 16.09 -4.85 -7.65
N THR A 78 16.71 -6.00 -7.93
CA THR A 78 16.00 -7.10 -8.58
C THR A 78 15.03 -7.78 -7.60
N PRO A 79 14.04 -8.54 -8.08
CA PRO A 79 13.14 -9.27 -7.19
C PRO A 79 13.87 -10.27 -6.27
N GLU A 80 14.92 -10.92 -6.75
CA GLU A 80 15.75 -11.82 -5.91
C GLU A 80 16.48 -11.05 -4.80
N GLU A 81 17.04 -9.87 -5.09
CA GLU A 81 17.67 -9.01 -4.09
C GLU A 81 16.66 -8.48 -3.06
N ALA A 82 15.43 -8.18 -3.50
CA ALA A 82 14.35 -7.75 -2.61
C ALA A 82 13.91 -8.88 -1.67
N VAL A 83 13.76 -10.11 -2.18
CA VAL A 83 13.41 -11.28 -1.37
C VAL A 83 14.54 -11.64 -0.40
N GLU A 84 15.80 -11.56 -0.83
CA GLU A 84 16.95 -11.75 0.05
C GLU A 84 16.95 -10.76 1.22
N LEU A 85 16.70 -9.47 0.93
CA LEU A 85 16.59 -8.44 1.97
C LEU A 85 15.39 -8.71 2.89
N MET A 86 14.22 -9.05 2.34
CA MET A 86 13.03 -9.39 3.12
C MET A 86 13.24 -10.54 4.09
N VAL A 87 13.80 -11.67 3.63
CA VAL A 87 14.07 -12.85 4.47
C VAL A 87 15.11 -12.52 5.54
N THR A 88 16.16 -11.76 5.19
CA THR A 88 17.20 -11.34 6.14
C THR A 88 16.61 -10.45 7.23
N LEU A 89 15.80 -9.45 6.84
CA LEU A 89 15.14 -8.56 7.80
C LEU A 89 14.17 -9.32 8.69
N ALA A 90 13.40 -10.26 8.14
CA ALA A 90 12.45 -11.06 8.90
C ALA A 90 13.17 -11.93 9.94
N SER A 91 14.36 -12.45 9.62
CA SER A 91 15.20 -13.14 10.61
C SER A 91 15.75 -12.18 11.67
N ASP A 92 16.31 -11.05 11.26
CA ASP A 92 16.86 -10.03 12.16
C ASP A 92 15.84 -9.53 13.19
N THR A 93 14.56 -9.47 12.82
CA THR A 93 13.47 -8.99 13.67
C THR A 93 12.64 -10.10 14.30
N GLY A 94 13.07 -11.36 14.18
CA GLY A 94 12.47 -12.52 14.87
C GLY A 94 11.16 -13.04 14.28
N TYR A 95 10.75 -12.57 13.09
CA TYR A 95 9.62 -13.14 12.36
C TYR A 95 9.97 -14.50 11.75
N LEU A 96 11.22 -14.71 11.35
CA LEU A 96 11.79 -16.02 11.05
C LEU A 96 12.77 -16.40 12.15
N VAL A 97 12.48 -17.51 12.83
CA VAL A 97 13.17 -17.89 14.06
C VAL A 97 14.22 -18.96 13.79
N GLN A 98 15.38 -18.81 14.41
CA GLN A 98 16.45 -19.82 14.39
C GLN A 98 16.32 -20.78 15.58
N GLY A 99 16.93 -21.96 15.49
CA GLY A 99 17.02 -22.92 16.60
C GLY A 99 15.95 -24.01 16.54
N ASN A 100 15.53 -24.45 17.72
CA ASN A 100 14.57 -25.54 17.93
C ASN A 100 13.14 -25.06 17.69
N VAL A 101 12.80 -24.88 16.41
CA VAL A 101 11.45 -24.49 15.96
C VAL A 101 11.01 -25.43 14.84
N GLU A 102 9.72 -25.79 14.84
CA GLU A 102 9.13 -26.61 13.78
C GLU A 102 9.13 -25.84 12.45
N ALA A 103 9.39 -26.54 11.34
CA ALA A 103 9.55 -25.91 10.03
C ALA A 103 8.26 -25.22 9.54
N GLU A 104 7.09 -25.65 10.03
CA GLU A 104 5.80 -25.03 9.73
C GLU A 104 5.68 -23.60 10.30
N GLU A 105 6.40 -23.30 11.37
CA GLU A 105 6.38 -21.97 11.98
C GLU A 105 7.16 -20.93 11.18
N ASN A 106 8.11 -21.37 10.34
CA ASN A 106 8.90 -20.54 9.44
C ASN A 106 8.45 -20.79 8.01
N THR A 107 7.34 -20.15 7.60
CA THR A 107 6.83 -20.27 6.24
C THR A 107 6.99 -18.95 5.48
N VAL A 108 7.61 -19.00 4.30
CA VAL A 108 7.69 -17.87 3.37
C VAL A 108 6.80 -18.17 2.16
N LYS A 109 5.70 -17.44 2.00
CA LYS A 109 4.77 -17.57 0.87
C LYS A 109 5.10 -16.52 -0.18
N ILE A 110 5.26 -16.97 -1.43
CA ILE A 110 5.59 -16.08 -2.54
C ILE A 110 4.56 -16.22 -3.65
N SER A 111 4.02 -15.07 -4.08
CA SER A 111 3.20 -14.97 -5.30
C SER A 111 3.87 -14.04 -6.31
N VAL A 112 3.70 -14.36 -7.58
CA VAL A 112 4.13 -13.53 -8.71
C VAL A 112 2.99 -13.52 -9.71
N SER A 113 2.61 -12.34 -10.16
CA SER A 113 1.47 -12.15 -11.05
C SER A 113 1.78 -12.45 -12.52
N GLY A 114 0.75 -12.88 -13.24
CA GLY A 114 0.79 -13.12 -14.68
C GLY A 114 1.16 -14.56 -15.04
N ASP A 115 0.62 -15.01 -16.17
CA ASP A 115 0.75 -16.40 -16.65
C ASP A 115 1.80 -16.51 -17.78
N THR A 116 2.79 -15.63 -17.76
CA THR A 116 3.87 -15.65 -18.75
C THR A 116 5.00 -16.56 -18.31
N LYS A 117 5.76 -17.09 -19.27
CA LYS A 117 7.00 -17.82 -18.98
C LYS A 117 7.99 -17.00 -18.17
N TYR A 118 7.98 -15.67 -18.31
CA TYR A 118 8.78 -14.79 -17.47
C TYR A 118 8.32 -14.84 -16.01
N ALA A 119 7.02 -14.67 -15.74
CA ALA A 119 6.46 -14.71 -14.40
C ALA A 119 6.67 -16.07 -13.70
N GLU A 120 6.51 -17.19 -14.42
CA GLU A 120 6.80 -18.53 -13.89
C GLU A 120 8.28 -18.68 -13.49
N ASN A 121 9.20 -18.24 -14.36
CA ASN A 121 10.63 -18.30 -14.07
C ASN A 121 11.02 -17.36 -12.93
N LEU A 122 10.40 -16.18 -12.87
CA LEU A 122 10.63 -15.22 -11.80
C LEU A 122 10.21 -15.83 -10.46
N LYS A 123 8.98 -16.37 -10.38
CA LYS A 123 8.44 -17.04 -9.20
C LYS A 123 9.35 -18.15 -8.69
N LYS A 124 9.87 -18.97 -9.60
CA LYS A 124 10.86 -20.00 -9.29
C LYS A 124 12.15 -19.40 -8.74
N ALA A 125 12.74 -18.43 -9.44
CA ALA A 125 14.01 -17.82 -9.07
C ALA A 125 13.94 -17.13 -7.69
N VAL A 126 12.85 -16.42 -7.38
CA VAL A 126 12.69 -15.77 -6.08
C VAL A 126 12.43 -16.77 -4.96
N SER A 127 11.76 -17.90 -5.25
CA SER A 127 11.55 -18.98 -4.27
C SER A 127 12.88 -19.67 -3.93
N GLU A 128 13.65 -20.07 -4.95
CA GLU A 128 14.98 -20.67 -4.77
C GLU A 128 15.93 -19.72 -4.01
N LYS A 129 15.82 -18.41 -4.27
CA LYS A 129 16.57 -17.40 -3.53
C LYS A 129 16.15 -17.36 -2.05
N ALA A 130 14.86 -17.34 -1.74
CA ALA A 130 14.38 -17.36 -0.36
C ALA A 130 14.87 -18.61 0.39
N GLU A 131 14.78 -19.80 -0.24
CA GLU A 131 15.28 -21.07 0.31
C GLU A 131 16.78 -20.97 0.62
N SER A 132 17.58 -20.53 -0.35
CA SER A 132 19.03 -20.38 -0.17
C SER A 132 19.40 -19.41 0.96
N VAL A 133 18.64 -18.33 1.14
CA VAL A 133 18.89 -17.36 2.22
C VAL A 133 18.51 -17.95 3.57
N MET A 134 17.35 -18.62 3.68
CA MET A 134 16.95 -19.33 4.90
C MET A 134 17.98 -20.37 5.32
N GLU A 135 18.47 -21.18 4.38
CA GLU A 135 19.55 -22.15 4.62
C GLU A 135 20.83 -21.47 5.13
N SER A 136 21.25 -20.36 4.50
CA SER A 136 22.45 -19.62 4.90
C SER A 136 22.35 -19.01 6.31
N LEU A 137 21.12 -18.72 6.76
CA LEU A 137 20.82 -18.18 8.08
C LEU A 137 20.50 -19.28 9.12
N ASN A 138 20.61 -20.57 8.74
CA ASN A 138 20.25 -21.72 9.57
C ASN A 138 18.79 -21.69 10.07
N ILE A 139 17.88 -21.23 9.22
CA ILE A 139 16.45 -21.19 9.51
C ILE A 139 15.81 -22.45 8.93
N ALA A 140 15.34 -23.35 9.79
CA ALA A 140 14.52 -24.48 9.39
C ALA A 140 13.12 -23.97 9.02
N GLY A 141 12.67 -24.17 7.79
CA GLY A 141 11.39 -23.67 7.33
C GLY A 141 11.05 -24.07 5.90
N ASN A 142 9.96 -23.53 5.38
CA ASN A 142 9.43 -23.87 4.06
C ASN A 142 9.16 -22.62 3.21
N VAL A 143 9.51 -22.69 1.93
CA VAL A 143 9.11 -21.69 0.94
C VAL A 143 7.96 -22.26 0.11
N GLN A 144 6.85 -21.53 0.07
CA GLN A 144 5.63 -21.93 -0.61
C GLN A 144 5.30 -20.99 -1.75
N GLN A 145 5.15 -21.57 -2.92
CA GLN A 145 4.62 -20.89 -4.08
C GLN A 145 3.10 -20.83 -4.01
N VAL A 146 2.54 -19.64 -3.79
CA VAL A 146 1.09 -19.44 -3.72
C VAL A 146 0.56 -18.78 -5.00
N GLN A 147 -0.74 -18.93 -5.25
CA GLN A 147 -1.38 -18.26 -6.38
C GLN A 147 -1.36 -16.74 -6.16
N ALA A 148 -1.15 -15.99 -7.24
CA ALA A 148 -1.38 -14.55 -7.22
C ALA A 148 -2.87 -14.26 -6.99
N LEU A 149 -3.20 -12.99 -6.73
CA LEU A 149 -4.59 -12.55 -6.60
C LEU A 149 -5.41 -13.03 -7.81
N ALA A 150 -6.56 -13.63 -7.53
CA ALA A 150 -7.52 -13.98 -8.57
C ALA A 150 -8.00 -12.72 -9.29
N ALA A 151 -8.40 -12.86 -10.56
CA ALA A 151 -8.80 -11.72 -11.40
C ALA A 151 -9.86 -10.81 -10.74
N ASP A 152 -10.83 -11.37 -10.02
CA ASP A 152 -11.86 -10.57 -9.33
C ASP A 152 -11.30 -9.79 -8.15
N ALA A 153 -10.40 -10.38 -7.37
CA ALA A 153 -9.71 -9.69 -6.28
C ALA A 153 -8.76 -8.60 -6.83
N LEU A 154 -8.10 -8.87 -7.96
CA LEU A 154 -7.26 -7.89 -8.64
C LEU A 154 -8.07 -6.69 -9.15
N ARG A 155 -9.25 -6.93 -9.73
CA ARG A 155 -10.17 -5.87 -10.13
C ARG A 155 -10.66 -5.06 -8.94
N GLN A 156 -10.99 -5.70 -7.82
CA GLN A 156 -11.37 -5.00 -6.60
C GLN A 156 -10.24 -4.12 -6.09
N LEU A 157 -9.00 -4.62 -6.09
CA LEU A 157 -7.82 -3.84 -5.71
C LEU A 157 -7.60 -2.65 -6.64
N ALA A 158 -7.70 -2.84 -7.95
CA ALA A 158 -7.57 -1.74 -8.92
C ALA A 158 -8.69 -0.70 -8.73
N LEU A 159 -9.92 -1.14 -8.46
CA LEU A 159 -11.06 -0.26 -8.20
C LEU A 159 -10.90 0.54 -6.90
N SER A 160 -10.35 -0.08 -5.84
CA SER A 160 -10.20 0.59 -4.54
C SER A 160 -9.01 1.56 -4.47
N THR A 161 -8.11 1.51 -5.45
CA THR A 161 -6.85 2.30 -5.45
C THR A 161 -6.79 3.32 -6.56
N SER A 162 -7.71 3.29 -7.54
CA SER A 162 -7.66 4.14 -8.72
C SER A 162 -8.95 4.93 -8.93
N LEU A 163 -8.91 5.86 -9.89
CA LEU A 163 -10.05 6.69 -10.28
C LEU A 163 -10.88 6.06 -11.42
N TYR A 164 -10.53 4.86 -11.87
CA TYR A 164 -11.27 4.18 -12.93
C TYR A 164 -12.63 3.70 -12.44
N THR A 165 -13.63 3.82 -13.31
CA THR A 165 -14.97 3.29 -13.06
C THR A 165 -14.98 1.76 -13.04
N ALA A 166 -16.00 1.18 -12.40
CA ALA A 166 -16.19 -0.27 -12.38
C ALA A 166 -16.32 -0.85 -13.80
N GLU A 167 -16.96 -0.12 -14.73
CA GLU A 167 -17.06 -0.50 -16.14
C GLU A 167 -15.69 -0.53 -16.84
N GLU A 168 -14.84 0.49 -16.61
CA GLU A 168 -13.49 0.55 -17.18
C GLU A 168 -12.61 -0.59 -16.65
N ILE A 169 -12.56 -0.78 -15.33
CA ILE A 169 -11.82 -1.87 -14.69
C ILE A 169 -12.29 -3.24 -15.19
N ARG A 170 -13.60 -3.42 -15.41
CA ARG A 170 -14.14 -4.66 -15.96
C ARG A 170 -13.69 -4.93 -17.40
N ALA A 171 -13.48 -3.87 -18.18
CA ALA A 171 -13.02 -3.96 -19.56
C ALA A 171 -11.50 -4.21 -19.68
N MET A 172 -10.74 -3.99 -18.60
CA MET A 172 -9.29 -4.21 -18.58
C MET A 172 -8.91 -5.70 -18.52
N ASP A 173 -7.84 -6.04 -19.24
CA ASP A 173 -7.12 -7.30 -19.05
C ASP A 173 -6.19 -7.24 -17.82
N GLU A 174 -5.64 -8.37 -17.40
CA GLU A 174 -4.77 -8.41 -16.22
C GLU A 174 -3.53 -7.54 -16.34
N LYS A 175 -2.92 -7.45 -17.53
CA LYS A 175 -1.73 -6.61 -17.75
C LYS A 175 -2.06 -5.15 -17.47
N GLN A 176 -3.21 -4.68 -17.96
CA GLN A 176 -3.70 -3.32 -17.71
C GLN A 176 -4.01 -3.10 -16.23
N LEU A 177 -4.63 -4.07 -15.55
CA LEU A 177 -4.88 -3.98 -14.10
C LEU A 177 -3.59 -3.85 -13.29
N TYR A 178 -2.54 -4.61 -13.63
CA TYR A 178 -1.24 -4.47 -12.95
C TYR A 178 -0.60 -3.11 -13.22
N GLN A 179 -0.76 -2.53 -14.41
CA GLN A 179 -0.26 -1.18 -14.72
C GLN A 179 -0.98 -0.12 -13.88
N VAL A 180 -2.31 -0.17 -13.79
CA VAL A 180 -3.10 0.73 -12.95
C VAL A 180 -2.65 0.66 -11.49
N ILE A 181 -2.53 -0.55 -10.95
CA ILE A 181 -2.06 -0.74 -9.57
C ILE A 181 -0.63 -0.22 -9.41
N ALA A 182 0.27 -0.51 -10.34
CA ALA A 182 1.65 -0.05 -10.28
C ALA A 182 1.76 1.48 -10.27
N GLU A 183 0.97 2.18 -11.10
CA GLU A 183 0.93 3.65 -11.12
C GLU A 183 0.48 4.21 -9.75
N GLU A 184 -0.60 3.68 -9.18
CA GLU A 184 -1.12 4.13 -7.88
C GLU A 184 -0.20 3.77 -6.71
N ARG A 185 0.55 2.66 -6.79
CA ARG A 185 1.59 2.30 -5.81
C ARG A 185 2.85 3.13 -5.92
N VAL A 186 3.13 3.72 -7.08
CA VAL A 186 4.23 4.69 -7.22
C VAL A 186 3.85 6.01 -6.55
N GLU A 187 2.61 6.48 -6.74
CA GLU A 187 2.11 7.68 -6.05
C GLU A 187 2.17 7.53 -4.52
N THR A 188 1.77 6.37 -4.01
CA THR A 188 1.66 6.12 -2.56
C THR A 188 2.91 5.52 -1.91
N ALA A 189 4.05 5.48 -2.60
CA ALA A 189 5.26 4.80 -2.12
C ALA A 189 5.80 5.35 -0.78
N LEU A 190 5.50 6.61 -0.44
CA LEU A 190 5.89 7.24 0.83
C LEU A 190 4.88 6.96 1.97
N LEU A 191 3.70 6.42 1.66
CA LEU A 191 2.64 6.14 2.63
C LEU A 191 2.78 4.71 3.14
N LEU A 192 3.44 4.56 4.29
CA LEU A 192 3.85 3.25 4.81
C LEU A 192 2.67 2.39 5.27
N THR A 193 1.64 2.97 5.88
CA THR A 193 0.50 2.23 6.44
C THR A 193 -0.68 2.16 5.46
N GLU A 194 -1.54 1.16 5.63
CA GLU A 194 -2.73 1.00 4.78
C GLU A 194 -3.72 2.14 4.98
N GLU A 195 -3.88 2.60 6.22
CA GLU A 195 -4.84 3.66 6.57
C GLU A 195 -4.47 4.99 5.89
N MET A 196 -3.17 5.31 5.81
CA MET A 196 -2.70 6.51 5.09
C MET A 196 -2.95 6.41 3.59
N ARG A 197 -2.79 5.22 3.01
CA ARG A 197 -3.08 4.99 1.59
C ARG A 197 -4.57 5.08 1.30
N GLU A 198 -5.40 4.45 2.12
CA GLU A 198 -6.86 4.54 1.99
C GLU A 198 -7.37 5.97 2.16
N ALA A 199 -6.80 6.74 3.10
CA ALA A 199 -7.08 8.17 3.26
C ALA A 199 -6.71 8.94 1.99
N TYR A 200 -5.51 8.71 1.44
CA TYR A 200 -5.08 9.32 0.18
C TYR A 200 -6.03 9.00 -0.99
N TYR A 201 -6.35 7.72 -1.21
CA TYR A 201 -7.21 7.32 -2.33
C TYR A 201 -8.62 7.91 -2.22
N SER A 202 -9.19 7.91 -1.01
CA SER A 202 -10.51 8.48 -0.76
C SER A 202 -10.52 9.99 -1.00
N ALA A 203 -9.56 10.71 -0.43
CA ALA A 203 -9.44 12.15 -0.58
C ALA A 203 -9.16 12.55 -2.05
N LYS A 204 -8.33 11.78 -2.77
CA LYS A 204 -8.07 11.96 -4.21
C LYS A 204 -9.36 11.84 -5.04
N GLU A 205 -10.16 10.80 -4.79
CA GLU A 205 -11.45 10.60 -5.48
C GLU A 205 -12.38 11.80 -5.25
N TYR A 206 -12.54 12.23 -4.00
CA TYR A 206 -13.47 13.29 -3.64
C TYR A 206 -13.00 14.66 -4.08
N GLU A 207 -11.72 14.98 -3.96
CA GLU A 207 -11.15 16.24 -4.46
C GLU A 207 -11.37 16.38 -5.97
N ILE A 208 -11.12 15.32 -6.74
CA ILE A 208 -11.29 15.37 -8.21
C ILE A 208 -12.77 15.52 -8.56
N SER A 209 -13.64 14.78 -7.87
CA SER A 209 -15.09 14.91 -8.06
C SER A 209 -15.59 16.31 -7.69
N PHE A 210 -15.07 16.91 -6.63
CA PHE A 210 -15.43 18.25 -6.18
C PHE A 210 -14.94 19.32 -7.17
N ALA A 211 -13.68 19.22 -7.60
CA ALA A 211 -13.10 20.13 -8.59
C ALA A 211 -13.87 20.12 -9.91
N GLU A 212 -14.41 18.97 -10.34
CA GLU A 212 -15.30 18.88 -11.50
C GLU A 212 -16.56 19.71 -11.30
N SER A 213 -17.26 19.50 -10.18
CA SER A 213 -18.47 20.25 -9.84
C SER A 213 -18.22 21.76 -9.68
N GLU A 214 -17.07 22.17 -9.14
CA GLU A 214 -16.69 23.59 -9.09
C GLU A 214 -16.56 24.20 -10.49
N GLN A 215 -15.99 23.46 -11.46
CA GLN A 215 -15.92 23.95 -12.84
C GLN A 215 -17.31 24.07 -13.47
N VAL A 216 -18.20 23.10 -13.20
CA VAL A 216 -19.60 23.17 -13.64
C VAL A 216 -20.29 24.41 -13.06
N ALA A 217 -20.15 24.68 -11.76
CA ALA A 217 -20.70 25.85 -11.11
C ALA A 217 -20.23 27.16 -11.78
N LYS A 218 -18.91 27.30 -11.99
CA LYS A 218 -18.32 28.46 -12.65
C LYS A 218 -18.83 28.68 -14.08
N ILE A 219 -19.00 27.60 -14.85
CA ILE A 219 -19.55 27.70 -16.20
C ILE A 219 -20.99 28.23 -16.16
N ILE A 220 -21.80 27.78 -15.22
CA ILE A 220 -23.19 28.26 -15.05
C ILE A 220 -23.21 29.73 -14.62
N GLU A 221 -22.30 30.14 -13.74
CA GLU A 221 -22.11 31.55 -13.35
C GLU A 221 -21.80 32.44 -14.57
N ASP A 222 -20.84 32.01 -15.41
CA ASP A 222 -20.40 32.72 -16.61
C ASP A 222 -21.49 32.85 -17.68
N MET A 223 -22.53 32.01 -17.65
CA MET A 223 -23.71 32.13 -18.53
C MET A 223 -24.62 33.32 -18.16
N GLY A 224 -24.40 33.95 -17.00
CA GLY A 224 -25.00 35.23 -16.62
C GLY A 224 -26.37 35.12 -15.94
N GLY A 225 -27.01 36.27 -15.75
CA GLY A 225 -28.15 36.43 -14.81
C GLY A 225 -29.38 35.55 -15.06
N LEU A 226 -29.57 35.02 -16.28
CA LEU A 226 -30.67 34.08 -16.57
C LEU A 226 -30.50 32.75 -15.80
N TYR A 227 -29.26 32.38 -15.51
CA TYR A 227 -28.89 31.12 -14.86
C TYR A 227 -28.58 31.27 -13.37
N ALA A 228 -28.78 32.48 -12.80
CA ALA A 228 -28.44 32.77 -11.42
C ALA A 228 -29.12 31.85 -10.40
N LEU A 229 -30.40 31.50 -10.62
CA LEU A 229 -31.11 30.56 -9.74
C LEU A 229 -30.55 29.14 -9.81
N THR A 230 -30.20 28.67 -11.02
CA THR A 230 -29.55 27.37 -11.21
C THR A 230 -28.18 27.36 -10.55
N HIS A 231 -27.38 28.42 -10.74
CA HIS A 231 -26.09 28.58 -10.09
C HIS A 231 -26.23 28.51 -8.57
N THR A 232 -27.11 29.31 -7.96
CA THR A 232 -27.33 29.32 -6.52
C THR A 232 -27.78 27.96 -5.98
N ALA A 233 -28.69 27.27 -6.67
CA ALA A 233 -29.12 25.94 -6.25
C ALA A 233 -27.98 24.92 -6.31
N TYR A 234 -27.20 24.94 -7.39
CA TYR A 234 -26.07 24.04 -7.59
C TYR A 234 -24.94 24.29 -6.59
N THR A 235 -24.54 25.55 -6.38
CA THR A 235 -23.50 25.89 -5.40
C THR A 235 -23.93 25.57 -3.97
N THR A 236 -25.21 25.71 -3.63
CA THR A 236 -25.71 25.31 -2.30
C THR A 236 -25.53 23.80 -2.06
N ALA A 237 -25.82 22.97 -3.08
CA ALA A 237 -25.57 21.53 -2.99
C ALA A 237 -24.06 21.20 -2.99
N LEU A 238 -23.27 21.98 -3.73
CA LEU A 238 -21.81 21.84 -3.78
C LEU A 238 -21.17 22.16 -2.42
N ASP A 239 -21.62 23.20 -1.73
CA ASP A 239 -21.18 23.56 -0.38
C ASP A 239 -21.48 22.43 0.62
N LEU A 240 -22.66 21.80 0.51
CA LEU A 240 -23.02 20.63 1.33
C LEU A 240 -22.12 19.43 1.02
N TYR A 241 -21.76 19.22 -0.25
CA TYR A 241 -20.84 18.17 -0.65
C TYR A 241 -19.42 18.43 -0.10
N SER A 242 -18.89 19.64 -0.24
CA SER A 242 -17.61 20.07 0.35
C SER A 242 -17.58 19.85 1.85
N THR A 243 -18.65 20.28 2.55
CA THR A 243 -18.75 20.11 4.01
C THR A 243 -18.71 18.64 4.41
N ALA A 244 -19.38 17.77 3.65
CA ALA A 244 -19.34 16.33 3.92
C ALA A 244 -17.98 15.69 3.63
N ILE A 245 -17.21 16.20 2.66
CA ILE A 245 -15.81 15.78 2.41
C ILE A 245 -14.95 16.17 3.62
N GLU A 246 -15.01 17.44 4.03
CA GLU A 246 -14.24 17.96 5.17
C GLU A 246 -14.55 17.21 6.48
N GLU A 247 -15.83 16.90 6.73
CA GLU A 247 -16.26 16.13 7.90
C GLU A 247 -15.69 14.70 7.87
N LEU A 248 -15.74 14.03 6.70
CA LEU A 248 -15.19 12.68 6.54
C LEU A 248 -13.67 12.67 6.76
N ASP A 249 -12.95 13.59 6.13
CA ASP A 249 -11.49 13.65 6.20
C ASP A 249 -11.01 13.99 7.61
N THR A 250 -11.63 15.00 8.24
CA THR A 250 -11.36 15.34 9.64
C THR A 250 -11.61 14.15 10.54
N ARG A 251 -12.76 13.47 10.37
CA ARG A 251 -13.11 12.34 11.25
C ARG A 251 -12.19 11.15 11.03
N ARG A 252 -11.78 10.88 9.79
CA ARG A 252 -10.81 9.83 9.47
C ARG A 252 -9.46 10.13 10.13
N TYR A 253 -8.98 11.36 10.04
CA TYR A 253 -7.75 11.78 10.69
C TYR A 253 -7.82 11.56 12.21
N ASP A 254 -8.86 12.08 12.86
CA ASP A 254 -9.04 11.97 14.31
C ASP A 254 -9.11 10.52 14.81
N LEU A 255 -9.71 9.63 14.01
CA LEU A 255 -9.92 8.24 14.39
C LEU A 255 -8.74 7.34 14.06
N LEU A 256 -8.12 7.49 12.88
CA LEU A 256 -7.16 6.53 12.35
C LEU A 256 -5.72 7.05 12.32
N ILE A 257 -5.48 8.36 12.22
CA ILE A 257 -4.14 8.91 11.97
C ILE A 257 -3.57 9.57 13.23
N SER A 258 -4.39 10.35 13.93
CA SER A 258 -3.98 11.08 15.14
C SER A 258 -3.32 10.14 16.16
N PRO A 259 -2.09 10.44 16.64
CA PRO A 259 -1.39 9.62 17.64
C PRO A 259 -2.18 9.43 18.95
N GLU A 260 -3.06 10.38 19.26
CA GLU A 260 -3.91 10.36 20.45
C GLU A 260 -5.20 9.55 20.25
N SER A 261 -5.45 9.03 19.05
CA SER A 261 -6.63 8.23 18.78
C SER A 261 -6.56 6.89 19.53
N ALA A 262 -7.73 6.40 19.95
CA ALA A 262 -7.81 5.08 20.59
C ALA A 262 -7.28 3.96 19.69
N TYR A 263 -7.42 4.13 18.37
CA TYR A 263 -6.92 3.19 17.38
C TYR A 263 -5.38 3.16 17.36
N GLN A 264 -4.71 4.32 17.27
CA GLN A 264 -3.25 4.40 17.28
C GLN A 264 -2.64 3.93 18.61
N GLN A 265 -3.31 4.21 19.73
CA GLN A 265 -2.92 3.68 21.04
C GLN A 265 -3.06 2.16 21.10
N SER A 266 -4.16 1.59 20.59
CA SER A 266 -4.36 0.14 20.53
C SER A 266 -3.36 -0.53 19.59
N LEU A 267 -3.03 0.10 18.47
CA LEU A 267 -2.03 -0.38 17.52
C LEU A 267 -0.63 -0.39 18.16
N THR A 268 -0.30 0.63 18.94
CA THR A 268 0.94 0.68 19.72
C THR A 268 1.01 -0.47 20.72
N ALA A 269 -0.06 -0.70 21.49
CA ALA A 269 -0.15 -1.80 22.44
C ALA A 269 -0.03 -3.18 21.76
N LEU A 270 -0.68 -3.36 20.60
CA LEU A 270 -0.55 -4.57 19.78
C LEU A 270 0.90 -4.81 19.35
N ARG A 271 1.57 -3.76 18.85
CA ARG A 271 2.99 -3.84 18.43
C ARG A 271 3.92 -4.12 19.62
N GLU A 272 3.64 -3.59 20.81
CA GLU A 272 4.37 -3.92 22.05
C GLU A 272 4.20 -5.39 22.44
N ALA A 273 2.97 -5.90 22.46
CA ALA A 273 2.71 -7.31 22.74
C ALA A 273 3.36 -8.23 21.69
N LYS A 274 3.37 -7.82 20.42
CA LYS A 274 4.04 -8.54 19.33
C LYS A 274 5.55 -8.62 19.53
N VAL A 275 6.20 -7.53 19.95
CA VAL A 275 7.65 -7.54 20.24
C VAL A 275 7.97 -8.55 21.32
N GLU A 276 7.25 -8.53 22.43
CA GLU A 276 7.48 -9.48 23.52
C GLU A 276 7.22 -10.92 23.06
N LEU A 277 6.17 -11.15 22.26
CA LEU A 277 5.92 -12.47 21.66
C LEU A 277 7.10 -12.96 20.81
N LEU A 278 7.61 -12.15 19.89
CA LEU A 278 8.71 -12.54 18.99
C LEU A 278 10.02 -12.79 19.77
N LYS A 279 10.26 -11.99 20.81
CA LYS A 279 11.37 -12.18 21.75
C LYS A 279 11.25 -13.50 22.51
N GLN A 280 10.09 -13.79 23.11
CA GLN A 280 9.89 -15.06 23.83
C GLN A 280 9.95 -16.26 22.90
N LYS A 281 9.46 -16.12 21.66
CA LYS A 281 9.55 -17.16 20.64
C LYS A 281 11.00 -17.47 20.29
N SER A 282 11.79 -16.44 20.00
CA SER A 282 13.21 -16.59 19.65
C SER A 282 14.03 -17.11 20.81
N TYR A 283 13.78 -16.63 22.03
CA TYR A 283 14.43 -17.14 23.24
C TYR A 283 14.11 -18.62 23.47
N THR A 284 12.83 -19.00 23.43
CA THR A 284 12.42 -20.40 23.64
C THR A 284 13.03 -21.34 22.60
N ALA A 285 13.06 -20.93 21.33
CA ALA A 285 13.69 -21.71 20.25
C ALA A 285 15.21 -21.86 20.42
N SER A 286 15.88 -20.94 21.11
CA SER A 286 17.32 -21.03 21.36
C SER A 286 17.70 -22.06 22.44
N LEU A 287 16.75 -22.51 23.26
CA LEU A 287 16.99 -23.39 24.40
C LEU A 287 17.02 -24.88 24.00
N ASP A 288 17.78 -25.69 24.74
CA ASP A 288 17.68 -27.15 24.66
C ASP A 288 16.33 -27.62 25.19
N ILE A 289 15.58 -28.35 24.36
CA ILE A 289 14.25 -28.89 24.69
C ILE A 289 14.24 -29.80 25.93
N ASN A 290 15.38 -30.41 26.28
CA ASN A 290 15.52 -31.24 27.48
C ASN A 290 16.09 -30.46 28.68
N GLY A 291 16.42 -29.18 28.49
CA GLY A 291 16.95 -28.29 29.50
C GLY A 291 15.89 -27.87 30.51
N THR A 292 16.31 -27.58 31.73
CA THR A 292 15.42 -27.17 32.83
C THR A 292 14.75 -25.81 32.61
N GLU A 293 15.33 -24.95 31.77
CA GLU A 293 14.80 -23.61 31.47
C GLU A 293 13.68 -23.64 30.42
N TYR A 294 13.69 -24.62 29.52
CA TYR A 294 12.75 -24.72 28.40
C TYR A 294 11.29 -24.70 28.88
N ALA A 295 10.97 -25.52 29.89
CA ALA A 295 9.61 -25.58 30.44
C ALA A 295 9.12 -24.22 30.98
N SER A 296 10.00 -23.43 31.60
CA SER A 296 9.64 -22.09 32.09
C SER A 296 9.52 -21.06 30.96
N ALA A 297 10.36 -21.16 29.93
CA ALA A 297 10.29 -20.33 28.74
C ALA A 297 9.00 -20.58 27.96
N THR A 298 8.57 -21.84 27.79
CA THR A 298 7.30 -22.19 27.13
C THR A 298 6.09 -21.57 27.83
N VAL A 299 6.06 -21.56 29.17
CA VAL A 299 4.96 -20.91 29.92
C VAL A 299 4.96 -19.40 29.68
N THR A 300 6.13 -18.78 29.60
CA THR A 300 6.27 -17.33 29.33
C THR A 300 5.86 -17.00 27.90
N LEU A 301 6.26 -17.83 26.93
CA LEU A 301 5.83 -17.73 25.53
C LEU A 301 4.30 -17.81 25.43
N GLN A 302 3.66 -18.80 26.06
CA GLN A 302 2.20 -18.92 26.05
C GLN A 302 1.51 -17.66 26.65
N ALA A 303 2.04 -17.12 27.75
CA ALA A 303 1.49 -15.89 28.32
C ALA A 303 1.65 -14.66 27.39
N SER A 304 2.75 -14.60 26.64
CA SER A 304 2.97 -13.55 25.63
C SER A 304 2.03 -13.71 24.42
N GLU A 305 1.72 -14.94 23.99
CA GLU A 305 0.73 -15.23 22.95
C GLU A 305 -0.68 -14.79 23.39
N GLU A 306 -1.07 -15.11 24.62
CA GLU A 306 -2.35 -14.67 25.19
C GLU A 306 -2.45 -13.14 25.26
N SER A 307 -1.36 -12.46 25.66
CA SER A 307 -1.29 -11.00 25.71
C SER A 307 -1.41 -10.37 24.31
N TYR A 308 -0.71 -10.93 23.32
CA TYR A 308 -0.81 -10.50 21.92
C TYR A 308 -2.22 -10.69 21.38
N ASN A 309 -2.84 -11.85 21.60
CA ASN A 309 -4.20 -12.13 21.13
C ASN A 309 -5.25 -11.20 21.77
N GLN A 310 -5.08 -10.83 23.04
CA GLN A 310 -5.94 -9.84 23.70
C GLN A 310 -5.79 -8.45 23.08
N ALA A 311 -4.55 -8.00 22.83
CA ALA A 311 -4.29 -6.73 22.17
C ALA A 311 -4.83 -6.71 20.73
N LEU A 312 -4.70 -7.82 20.00
CA LEU A 312 -5.23 -7.96 18.64
C LEU A 312 -6.75 -7.85 18.63
N ALA A 313 -7.44 -8.57 19.52
CA ALA A 313 -8.89 -8.49 19.63
C ALA A 313 -9.38 -7.08 19.98
N ALA A 314 -8.66 -6.35 20.84
CA ALA A 314 -8.99 -4.96 21.16
C ALA A 314 -8.82 -4.03 19.95
N TYR A 315 -7.73 -4.21 19.19
CA TYR A 315 -7.44 -3.45 17.98
C TYR A 315 -8.48 -3.70 16.88
N GLU A 316 -8.82 -4.96 16.59
CA GLU A 316 -9.81 -5.34 15.58
C GLU A 316 -11.23 -4.84 15.95
N ALA A 317 -11.58 -4.87 17.24
CA ALA A 317 -12.85 -4.34 17.71
C ALA A 317 -12.97 -2.83 17.50
N LEU A 318 -11.90 -2.08 17.75
CA LEU A 318 -11.85 -0.63 17.47
C LEU A 318 -11.92 -0.35 15.97
N GLY A 319 -11.18 -1.09 15.14
CA GLY A 319 -11.25 -0.97 13.68
C GLY A 319 -12.68 -1.17 13.15
N THR A 320 -13.38 -2.20 13.65
CA THR A 320 -14.78 -2.47 13.28
C THR A 320 -15.72 -1.31 13.64
N GLN A 321 -15.55 -0.72 14.83
CA GLN A 321 -16.33 0.42 15.28
C GLN A 321 -16.07 1.67 14.42
N ILE A 322 -14.80 1.91 14.08
CA ILE A 322 -14.40 3.04 13.23
C ILE A 322 -14.97 2.88 11.83
N ASN A 323 -14.88 1.70 11.23
CA ASN A 323 -15.47 1.41 9.92
C ASN A 323 -16.96 1.73 9.89
N THR A 324 -17.72 1.30 10.90
CA THR A 324 -19.15 1.63 11.01
C THR A 324 -19.41 3.15 11.05
N THR A 325 -18.53 3.89 11.75
CA THR A 325 -18.62 5.35 11.85
C THR A 325 -18.34 6.01 10.50
N LEU A 326 -17.26 5.59 9.82
CA LEU A 326 -16.86 6.13 8.52
C LEU A 326 -17.86 5.77 7.42
N GLU A 327 -18.43 4.56 7.42
CA GLU A 327 -19.49 4.15 6.49
C GLU A 327 -20.71 5.08 6.54
N THR A 328 -21.07 5.55 7.74
CA THR A 328 -22.15 6.51 7.92
C THR A 328 -21.81 7.86 7.26
N LEU A 329 -20.59 8.36 7.46
CA LEU A 329 -20.13 9.61 6.86
C LEU A 329 -20.00 9.49 5.33
N ILE A 330 -19.46 8.38 4.83
CA ILE A 330 -19.40 8.08 3.40
C ILE A 330 -20.81 8.04 2.79
N THR A 331 -21.79 7.51 3.52
CA THR A 331 -23.19 7.51 3.06
C THR A 331 -23.72 8.93 2.93
N ASN A 332 -23.49 9.79 3.92
CA ASN A 332 -23.89 11.20 3.88
C ASN A 332 -23.22 11.94 2.72
N LEU A 333 -21.92 11.74 2.53
CA LEU A 333 -21.14 12.27 1.41
C LEU A 333 -21.73 11.85 0.06
N LYS A 334 -22.03 10.55 -0.11
CA LYS A 334 -22.66 10.01 -1.32
C LYS A 334 -24.05 10.58 -1.56
N SER A 335 -24.83 10.82 -0.51
CA SER A 335 -26.12 11.51 -0.61
C SER A 335 -25.96 12.96 -1.08
N ALA A 336 -24.97 13.70 -0.55
CA ALA A 336 -24.66 15.06 -1.02
C ALA A 336 -24.24 15.08 -2.50
N LYS A 337 -23.38 14.14 -2.92
CA LYS A 337 -23.02 13.96 -4.35
C LYS A 337 -24.23 13.62 -5.22
N THR A 338 -25.14 12.78 -4.72
CA THR A 338 -26.38 12.43 -5.46
C THR A 338 -27.28 13.64 -5.63
N ALA A 339 -27.37 14.53 -4.64
CA ALA A 339 -28.14 15.76 -4.77
C ALA A 339 -27.59 16.67 -5.89
N LEU A 340 -26.26 16.73 -6.06
CA LEU A 340 -25.65 17.42 -7.19
C LEU A 340 -26.09 16.82 -8.53
N THR A 341 -25.95 15.50 -8.71
CA THR A 341 -26.31 14.84 -9.98
C THR A 341 -27.81 14.93 -10.28
N GLU A 342 -28.67 14.95 -9.27
CA GLU A 342 -30.11 15.20 -9.43
C GLU A 342 -30.37 16.63 -9.93
N LEU A 343 -29.67 17.65 -9.42
CA LEU A 343 -29.77 19.02 -9.93
C LEU A 343 -29.29 19.12 -11.39
N GLU A 344 -28.22 18.42 -11.76
CA GLU A 344 -27.75 18.36 -13.15
C GLU A 344 -28.83 17.77 -14.06
N SER A 345 -29.51 16.71 -13.62
CA SER A 345 -30.56 16.07 -14.40
C SER A 345 -31.82 16.95 -14.58
N THR A 346 -32.15 17.75 -13.56
CA THR A 346 -33.42 18.49 -13.47
C THR A 346 -33.31 19.94 -13.93
N LEU A 347 -32.21 20.63 -13.61
CA LEU A 347 -32.03 22.05 -13.88
C LEU A 347 -31.20 22.34 -15.12
N PHE A 348 -30.41 21.38 -15.62
CA PHE A 348 -29.55 21.65 -16.79
C PHE A 348 -30.35 21.51 -18.09
N ASP A 349 -30.71 22.67 -18.62
CA ASP A 349 -31.34 22.81 -19.92
C ASP A 349 -30.36 22.52 -21.08
N ALA A 350 -30.86 22.61 -22.32
CA ALA A 350 -30.05 22.36 -23.51
C ALA A 350 -28.88 23.33 -23.66
N ASN A 351 -29.01 24.56 -23.17
CA ASN A 351 -27.97 25.58 -23.29
C ASN A 351 -26.83 25.32 -22.30
N ILE A 352 -27.14 24.94 -21.06
CA ILE A 352 -26.13 24.53 -20.07
C ILE A 352 -25.37 23.31 -20.61
N LYS A 353 -26.09 22.30 -21.09
CA LYS A 353 -25.48 21.08 -21.65
C LYS A 353 -24.57 21.38 -22.84
N GLN A 354 -25.01 22.24 -23.75
CA GLN A 354 -24.17 22.71 -24.86
C GLN A 354 -22.92 23.43 -24.34
N LYS A 355 -23.06 24.29 -23.33
CA LYS A 355 -21.93 25.06 -22.78
C LYS A 355 -20.89 24.16 -22.11
N LEU A 356 -21.34 23.16 -21.35
CA LEU A 356 -20.47 22.15 -20.75
C LEU A 356 -19.72 21.36 -21.82
N GLN A 357 -20.41 20.97 -22.90
CA GLN A 357 -19.77 20.29 -24.03
C GLN A 357 -18.73 21.16 -24.73
N GLU A 358 -19.02 22.45 -24.95
CA GLU A 358 -18.07 23.41 -25.51
C GLU A 358 -16.81 23.60 -24.64
N GLN A 359 -16.96 23.47 -23.31
CA GLN A 359 -15.89 23.66 -22.33
C GLN A 359 -15.25 22.34 -21.86
N ALA A 360 -15.62 21.19 -22.42
CA ALA A 360 -15.16 19.88 -21.96
C ALA A 360 -13.63 19.76 -21.86
N THR A 361 -12.90 20.26 -22.87
CA THR A 361 -11.43 20.28 -22.84
C THR A 361 -10.86 21.18 -21.72
N GLN A 362 -11.53 22.29 -21.41
CA GLN A 362 -11.09 23.16 -20.31
C GLN A 362 -11.34 22.50 -18.95
N ILE A 363 -12.48 21.81 -18.79
CA ILE A 363 -12.78 21.01 -17.60
C ILE A 363 -11.70 19.93 -17.43
N GLU A 364 -11.43 19.15 -18.47
CA GLU A 364 -10.41 18.09 -18.46
C GLU A 364 -9.01 18.63 -18.08
N ASN A 365 -8.61 19.78 -18.63
CA ASN A 365 -7.33 20.42 -18.28
C ASN A 365 -7.27 20.84 -16.80
N ASN A 366 -8.38 21.34 -16.25
CA ASN A 366 -8.45 21.73 -14.84
C ASN A 366 -8.42 20.51 -13.91
N LEU A 367 -9.13 19.43 -14.26
CA LEU A 367 -9.09 18.16 -13.53
C LEU A 367 -7.69 17.55 -13.52
N ASN A 368 -7.01 17.55 -14.67
CA ASN A 368 -5.61 17.11 -14.75
C ASN A 368 -4.69 17.96 -13.87
N THR A 369 -4.97 19.27 -13.73
CA THR A 369 -4.20 20.15 -12.85
C THR A 369 -4.47 19.84 -11.37
N ALA A 370 -5.74 19.60 -11.00
CA ALA A 370 -6.13 19.19 -9.65
C ALA A 370 -5.46 17.85 -9.27
N LYS A 371 -5.59 16.82 -10.13
CA LYS A 371 -4.93 15.52 -9.94
C LYS A 371 -3.44 15.65 -9.71
N ASN A 372 -2.74 16.42 -10.56
CA ASN A 372 -1.29 16.59 -10.46
C ASN A 372 -0.85 17.37 -9.21
N SER A 373 -1.72 18.22 -8.66
CA SER A 373 -1.39 19.05 -7.49
C SER A 373 -1.82 18.39 -6.17
N PHE A 374 -2.78 17.47 -6.22
CA PHE A 374 -3.36 16.83 -5.04
C PHE A 374 -2.32 16.12 -4.19
N PHE A 375 -1.48 15.27 -4.79
CA PHE A 375 -0.47 14.54 -4.02
C PHE A 375 0.47 15.47 -3.26
N ALA A 376 0.95 16.54 -3.90
CA ALA A 376 1.83 17.51 -3.24
C ALA A 376 1.12 18.26 -2.10
N ALA A 377 -0.17 18.55 -2.24
CA ALA A 377 -0.98 19.16 -1.18
C ALA A 377 -1.18 18.19 -0.01
N PHE A 378 -1.52 16.93 -0.29
CA PHE A 378 -1.70 15.89 0.72
C PHE A 378 -0.40 15.63 1.48
N GLU A 379 0.73 15.46 0.78
CA GLU A 379 2.05 15.28 1.38
C GLU A 379 2.40 16.48 2.28
N SER A 380 2.17 17.71 1.81
CA SER A 380 2.43 18.91 2.60
C SER A 380 1.53 19.01 3.85
N ALA A 381 0.27 18.55 3.77
CA ALA A 381 -0.67 18.60 4.88
C ALA A 381 -0.36 17.55 5.96
N HIS A 382 0.19 16.40 5.56
CA HIS A 382 0.44 15.26 6.45
C HIS A 382 1.95 14.97 6.67
N ALA A 383 2.84 15.87 6.28
CA ALA A 383 4.29 15.65 6.34
C ALA A 383 4.78 15.30 7.76
N GLU A 384 4.26 15.99 8.78
CA GLU A 384 4.61 15.72 10.18
C GLU A 384 4.13 14.34 10.62
N ASP A 385 2.91 13.94 10.25
CA ASP A 385 2.35 12.62 10.56
C ASP A 385 3.13 11.50 9.87
N ILE A 386 3.42 11.65 8.57
CA ILE A 386 4.21 10.68 7.79
C ILE A 386 5.59 10.49 8.44
N THR A 387 6.25 11.59 8.81
CA THR A 387 7.56 11.55 9.47
C THR A 387 7.47 10.87 10.85
N ALA A 388 6.45 11.18 11.65
CA ALA A 388 6.26 10.60 12.97
C ALA A 388 6.00 9.08 12.89
N ILE A 389 5.17 8.64 11.94
CA ILE A 389 4.91 7.23 11.67
C ILE A 389 6.20 6.52 11.24
N GLU A 390 6.96 7.10 10.31
CA GLU A 390 8.23 6.53 9.85
C GLU A 390 9.20 6.35 11.03
N GLN A 391 9.37 7.37 11.87
CA GLN A 391 10.24 7.31 13.05
C GLN A 391 9.78 6.27 14.07
N SER A 392 8.47 6.17 14.31
CA SER A 392 7.89 5.17 15.21
C SER A 392 8.14 3.74 14.72
N LEU A 393 7.91 3.49 13.43
CA LEU A 393 8.18 2.18 12.81
C LEU A 393 9.68 1.85 12.82
N LEU A 394 10.55 2.82 12.54
CA LEU A 394 12.00 2.65 12.63
C LEU A 394 12.45 2.27 14.03
N ALA A 395 11.96 2.99 15.05
CA ALA A 395 12.25 2.68 16.44
C ALA A 395 11.78 1.27 16.79
N LYS A 396 10.59 0.87 16.32
CA LYS A 396 10.06 -0.48 16.56
C LYS A 396 10.89 -1.57 15.90
N LYS A 397 11.32 -1.35 14.67
CA LYS A 397 12.23 -2.25 13.96
C LYS A 397 13.56 -2.40 14.69
N GLN A 398 14.13 -1.29 15.17
CA GLN A 398 15.39 -1.31 15.95
C GLN A 398 15.21 -2.05 17.27
N GLN A 399 14.08 -1.84 17.96
CA GLN A 399 13.73 -2.58 19.18
C GLN A 399 13.73 -4.09 18.90
N LEU A 400 13.00 -4.55 17.88
CA LEU A 400 12.99 -5.97 17.48
C LEU A 400 14.42 -6.48 17.24
N LYS A 401 15.21 -5.81 16.41
CA LYS A 401 16.60 -6.23 16.15
C LYS A 401 17.47 -6.31 17.40
N SER A 402 17.21 -5.48 18.41
CA SER A 402 17.96 -5.48 19.67
C SER A 402 17.54 -6.57 20.63
N GLU A 403 16.26 -6.94 20.64
CA GLU A 403 15.69 -7.92 21.57
C GLU A 403 15.83 -9.37 21.08
N ILE A 404 16.01 -9.59 19.76
CA ILE A 404 16.15 -10.93 19.16
C ILE A 404 17.58 -11.47 19.20
N LYS A 405 18.60 -10.61 19.31
CA LYS A 405 19.99 -11.09 19.43
C LYS A 405 20.21 -11.66 20.83
N PRO A 406 20.72 -12.89 20.97
CA PRO A 406 21.12 -13.39 22.28
C PRO A 406 22.23 -12.48 22.83
N GLU A 407 22.15 -12.14 24.12
CA GLU A 407 23.29 -11.56 24.83
C GLU A 407 24.49 -12.50 24.62
N GLN A 408 25.55 -11.97 24.00
CA GLN A 408 26.78 -12.73 23.71
C GLN A 408 27.58 -13.06 24.97
#